data_AF-A0A3P7LKN3-F1
#
_entry.id   AF-A0A3P7LKN3-F1
#
_cell.length_a   1.000
_cell.length_b   1.000
_cell.length_c   1.000
_cell.angle_alpha   90.00
_cell.angle_beta   90.00
_cell.angle_gamma   90.00
#
_symmetry.space_group_name_H-M   'P 1'
#
loop_
_entity.id
_entity.type
_entity.pdbx_description
1 polymer ?
#
loop_
_entity_poly.entity_id
_entity_poly.type
_entity_poly.pdbx_seq_one_letter_code
_entity_poly.pdbx_strand_id
1 'polypeptide(L)'
;MEYFIIDPLRLALERDSISASHPLSFKIEKANEVYEAFDSISYDKGASVIRMLMAIIGEDLSFKAVAHYIKKFAYDNAEAADLWTAFDEVVGGVKSLDNMKVLDYADEWTSQTKEFIGEL
;
A
#
# COMPACT_ATOMS: atom_id res chain seq x y z
N MET A 1 -19.40 -4.04 4.89
CA MET A 1 -18.02 -4.52 5.07
C MET A 1 -17.72 -5.79 4.28
N GLU A 2 -18.69 -6.72 4.12
CA GLU A 2 -18.52 -7.96 3.34
C GLU A 2 -18.25 -7.77 1.84
N TYR A 3 -18.82 -6.72 1.22
CA TYR A 3 -18.65 -6.44 -0.21
C TYR A 3 -17.18 -6.28 -0.66
N PHE A 4 -16.34 -5.75 0.22
CA PHE A 4 -14.91 -5.56 -0.06
C PHE A 4 -14.15 -6.88 -0.21
N ILE A 5 -14.56 -7.93 0.50
CA ILE A 5 -13.89 -9.23 0.43
C ILE A 5 -14.27 -9.97 -0.86
N ILE A 6 -15.51 -9.79 -1.32
CA ILE A 6 -16.06 -10.52 -2.47
C ILE A 6 -15.53 -9.97 -3.79
N ASP A 7 -15.43 -8.65 -3.90
CA ASP A 7 -15.13 -7.99 -5.18
C ASP A 7 -13.65 -7.54 -5.26
N PRO A 8 -13.21 -6.47 -4.58
CA PRO A 8 -11.86 -5.94 -4.80
C PRO A 8 -10.77 -6.92 -4.34
N LEU A 9 -10.89 -7.56 -3.17
CA LEU A 9 -9.86 -8.52 -2.74
C LEU A 9 -9.74 -9.71 -3.70
N ARG A 10 -10.88 -10.26 -4.16
CA ARG A 10 -10.88 -11.40 -5.08
C ARG A 10 -10.26 -11.02 -6.43
N LEU A 11 -10.64 -9.87 -6.99
CA LEU A 11 -10.13 -9.37 -8.27
C LEU A 11 -8.64 -9.06 -8.19
N ALA A 12 -8.19 -8.44 -7.10
CA ALA A 12 -6.78 -8.18 -6.83
C ALA A 12 -5.97 -9.49 -6.85
N LEU A 13 -6.42 -10.51 -6.12
CA LEU A 13 -5.73 -11.80 -6.05
C LEU A 13 -5.72 -12.53 -7.41
N GLU A 14 -6.81 -12.48 -8.17
CA GLU A 14 -6.90 -13.08 -9.49
C GLU A 14 -5.90 -12.42 -10.45
N ARG A 15 -5.86 -11.08 -10.48
CA ARG A 15 -4.97 -10.32 -11.36
C ARG A 15 -3.50 -10.44 -10.96
N ASP A 16 -3.21 -10.37 -9.67
CA ASP A 16 -1.84 -10.47 -9.14
C ASP A 16 -1.28 -11.89 -9.23
N SER A 17 -2.12 -12.90 -9.50
CA SER A 17 -1.69 -14.27 -9.73
C SER A 17 -1.03 -14.51 -11.10
N ILE A 18 -1.20 -13.58 -12.04
CA ILE A 18 -0.74 -13.70 -13.43
C ILE A 18 0.69 -13.16 -13.54
N SER A 19 1.55 -13.85 -14.28
CA SER A 19 2.97 -13.47 -14.46
C SER A 19 3.18 -12.12 -15.17
N ALA A 20 2.15 -11.61 -15.84
CA ALA A 20 2.13 -10.30 -16.49
C ALA A 20 1.65 -9.17 -15.56
N SER A 21 1.45 -9.44 -14.26
CA SER A 21 1.19 -8.41 -13.25
C SER A 21 2.38 -7.47 -13.09
N HIS A 22 2.20 -6.38 -12.35
CA HIS A 22 3.23 -5.40 -12.03
C HIS A 22 3.20 -5.01 -10.53
N PRO A 23 4.26 -4.37 -10.00
CA PRO A 23 4.26 -3.88 -8.63
C PRO A 23 3.28 -2.70 -8.49
N LEU A 24 2.86 -2.38 -7.26
CA LEU A 24 2.04 -1.19 -7.02
C LEU A 24 2.84 0.10 -7.23
N SER A 25 4.12 0.09 -6.85
CA SER A 25 5.05 1.20 -7.05
C SER A 25 6.02 0.85 -8.17
N PHE A 26 5.96 1.59 -9.28
CA PHE A 26 6.88 1.43 -10.39
C PHE A 26 7.14 2.76 -11.08
N LYS A 27 8.27 2.86 -11.78
CA LYS A 27 8.67 4.08 -12.48
C LYS A 27 7.94 4.19 -13.81
N ILE A 28 7.34 5.35 -14.07
CA ILE A 28 6.72 5.71 -15.34
C ILE A 28 7.70 6.63 -16.09
N GLU A 29 8.15 6.21 -17.27
CA GLU A 29 9.10 7.00 -18.07
C GLU A 29 8.41 7.72 -19.23
N LYS A 30 7.30 7.18 -19.73
CA LYS A 30 6.54 7.75 -20.85
C LYS A 30 5.12 8.10 -20.45
N ALA A 31 4.61 9.20 -21.01
CA ALA A 31 3.26 9.69 -20.69
C ALA A 31 2.14 8.68 -21.01
N ASN A 32 2.34 7.76 -21.96
CA ASN A 32 1.34 6.73 -22.29
C ASN A 32 1.29 5.59 -21.26
N GLU A 33 2.37 5.32 -20.53
CA GLU A 33 2.45 4.29 -19.49
C GLU A 33 1.57 4.66 -18.28
N VAL A 34 1.21 5.94 -18.13
CA VAL A 34 0.26 6.42 -17.12
C VAL A 34 -1.09 5.70 -17.24
N TYR A 35 -1.58 5.43 -18.45
CA TYR A 35 -2.84 4.72 -18.65
C TYR A 35 -2.76 3.25 -18.23
N GLU A 36 -1.59 2.64 -18.33
CA GLU A 36 -1.35 1.26 -17.90
C GLU A 36 -1.32 1.17 -16.37
N ALA A 37 -0.88 2.23 -15.69
CA ALA A 37 -0.95 2.33 -14.23
C ALA A 37 -2.38 2.47 -13.68
N PHE A 38 -3.37 2.87 -14.49
CA PHE A 38 -4.77 3.00 -14.08
C PHE A 38 -5.55 1.69 -14.25
N ASP A 39 -5.13 0.65 -13.54
CA ASP A 39 -5.67 -0.70 -13.66
C ASP A 39 -6.19 -1.27 -12.33
N SER A 40 -6.71 -2.51 -12.38
CA SER A 40 -7.21 -3.21 -11.19
C SER A 40 -6.13 -3.48 -10.13
N ILE A 41 -4.85 -3.59 -10.50
CA ILE A 41 -3.77 -3.76 -9.50
C ILE A 41 -3.67 -2.48 -8.67
N SER A 42 -3.55 -1.32 -9.29
CA SER A 42 -3.45 -0.04 -8.59
C SER A 42 -4.63 0.22 -7.65
N TYR A 43 -5.85 -0.10 -8.07
CA TYR A 43 -7.05 0.12 -7.24
C TYR A 43 -7.31 -1.02 -6.24
N ASP A 44 -7.46 -2.25 -6.71
CA ASP A 44 -7.96 -3.35 -5.88
C ASP A 44 -6.87 -3.91 -4.96
N LYS A 45 -5.65 -4.13 -5.47
CA LYS A 45 -4.51 -4.57 -4.64
C LYS A 45 -4.08 -3.45 -3.70
N GLY A 46 -3.99 -2.22 -4.19
CA GLY A 46 -3.68 -1.04 -3.38
C GLY A 46 -4.63 -0.88 -2.19
N ALA A 47 -5.95 -0.94 -2.44
CA ALA A 47 -6.95 -0.87 -1.38
C ALA A 47 -6.85 -2.05 -0.40
N SER A 48 -6.55 -3.26 -0.90
CA SER A 48 -6.41 -4.45 -0.05
C SER A 48 -5.20 -4.37 0.88
N VAL A 49 -4.06 -3.86 0.41
CA VAL A 49 -2.84 -3.64 1.22
C VAL A 49 -3.08 -2.56 2.28
N ILE A 50 -3.70 -1.43 1.91
CA ILE A 50 -4.05 -0.37 2.87
C ILE A 50 -4.99 -0.92 3.96
N ARG A 51 -6.02 -1.68 3.57
CA ARG A 51 -6.96 -2.29 4.51
C ARG A 51 -6.27 -3.26 5.47
N MET A 52 -5.35 -4.07 4.96
CA MET A 52 -4.55 -5.00 5.78
C MET A 52 -3.71 -4.23 6.81
N LEU A 53 -3.01 -3.17 6.39
CA LEU A 53 -2.24 -2.29 7.27
C LEU A 53 -3.11 -1.66 8.36
N MET A 54 -4.28 -1.13 7.98
CA MET A 54 -5.22 -0.54 8.94
C MET A 54 -5.72 -1.55 9.98
N ALA A 55 -5.89 -2.82 9.58
CA ALA A 55 -6.29 -3.89 10.49
C ALA A 55 -5.18 -4.28 11.48
N ILE A 56 -3.91 -4.19 11.07
CA ILE A 56 -2.75 -4.47 11.94
C ILE A 56 -2.55 -3.34 12.96
N ILE A 57 -2.59 -2.09 12.48
CA ILE A 57 -2.31 -0.90 13.29
C ILE A 57 -3.50 -0.51 14.19
N GLY A 58 -4.71 -0.78 13.73
CA GLY A 58 -5.96 -0.36 14.38
C GLY A 58 -6.51 0.93 13.77
N GLU A 59 -7.84 1.01 13.76
CA GLU A 59 -8.60 2.04 13.03
C GLU A 59 -8.28 3.47 13.51
N ASP A 60 -8.25 3.68 14.83
CA ASP A 60 -8.00 5.01 15.42
C ASP A 60 -6.63 5.59 15.05
N LEU A 61 -5.58 4.76 15.14
CA LEU A 61 -4.21 5.19 14.80
C LEU A 61 -4.06 5.39 13.30
N SER A 62 -4.69 4.53 12.49
CA SER A 62 -4.68 4.65 11.03
C SER A 62 -5.33 5.96 10.57
N PHE A 63 -6.49 6.32 11.11
CA PHE A 63 -7.13 7.60 10.75
C PHE A 63 -6.30 8.81 11.19
N LYS A 64 -5.66 8.74 12.36
CA LYS A 64 -4.73 9.78 12.81
C LYS A 64 -3.53 9.92 11.89
N ALA A 65 -2.94 8.81 11.44
CA ALA A 65 -1.84 8.80 10.48
C ALA A 65 -2.23 9.43 9.14
N VAL A 66 -3.39 9.06 8.58
CA VAL A 66 -3.89 9.67 7.34
C VAL A 66 -4.13 11.17 7.51
N ALA A 67 -4.75 11.59 8.61
CA ALA A 67 -4.98 13.00 8.89
C ALA A 67 -3.67 13.78 9.08
N HIS A 68 -2.65 13.16 9.68
CA HIS A 68 -1.31 13.71 9.84
C HIS A 68 -0.61 13.87 8.49
N TYR A 69 -0.62 12.83 7.66
CA TYR A 69 -0.08 12.83 6.30
C TYR A 69 -0.67 13.96 5.45
N ILE A 70 -2.01 14.04 5.37
CA ILE A 70 -2.70 15.08 4.57
C ILE A 70 -2.34 16.49 5.04
N LYS A 71 -2.20 16.72 6.35
CA LYS A 71 -1.79 18.02 6.89
C LYS A 71 -0.34 18.35 6.59
N LYS A 72 0.56 17.36 6.66
CA LYS A 72 2.00 17.52 6.44
C LYS A 72 2.32 17.91 4.99
N PHE A 73 1.61 17.31 4.03
CA PHE A 73 1.81 17.54 2.59
C PHE A 73 0.72 18.42 1.96
N ALA A 74 -0.01 19.19 2.78
CA ALA A 74 -1.04 20.07 2.27
C ALA A 74 -0.44 21.11 1.31
N TYR A 75 -1.01 21.21 0.11
CA TYR A 75 -0.57 22.11 -0.97
C TYR A 75 0.82 21.80 -1.56
N ASP A 76 1.36 20.61 -1.29
CA ASP A 76 2.60 20.12 -1.89
C ASP A 76 2.39 18.72 -2.48
N ASN A 77 3.46 18.12 -3.00
CA ASN A 77 3.50 16.78 -3.56
C ASN A 77 4.00 15.78 -2.51
N ALA A 78 3.70 14.51 -2.73
CA ALA A 78 4.15 13.43 -1.87
C ALA A 78 4.40 12.16 -2.68
N GLU A 79 5.34 11.35 -2.22
CA GLU A 79 5.65 10.03 -2.77
C GLU A 79 5.10 8.92 -1.88
N ALA A 80 5.15 7.66 -2.34
CA ALA A 80 4.63 6.53 -1.57
C ALA A 80 5.32 6.39 -0.19
N ALA A 81 6.64 6.63 -0.12
CA ALA A 81 7.40 6.55 1.12
C ALA A 81 6.98 7.59 2.17
N ASP A 82 6.48 8.75 1.73
CA ASP A 82 6.01 9.82 2.62
C ASP A 82 4.76 9.41 3.40
N LEU A 83 3.87 8.64 2.76
CA LEU A 83 2.70 8.08 3.41
C LEU A 83 3.11 7.15 4.55
N TRP A 84 3.99 6.19 4.27
CA TRP A 84 4.41 5.21 5.27
C TRP A 84 5.23 5.83 6.41
N THR A 85 6.05 6.83 6.10
CA THR A 85 6.77 7.62 7.10
C THR A 85 5.80 8.34 8.04
N ALA A 86 4.71 8.91 7.51
CA ALA A 86 3.68 9.54 8.33
C ALA A 86 2.93 8.54 9.22
N PHE A 87 2.78 7.28 8.79
CA PHE A 87 2.27 6.20 9.64
C PHE A 87 3.27 5.85 10.76
N ASP A 88 4.55 5.70 10.45
CA ASP A 88 5.59 5.42 11.44
C ASP A 88 5.70 6.51 12.50
N GLU A 89 5.58 7.79 12.12
CA GLU A 89 5.58 8.92 13.07
C GLU A 89 4.43 8.84 14.10
N VAL A 90 3.28 8.28 13.70
CA VAL A 90 2.11 8.14 14.58
C VAL A 90 2.14 6.82 15.37
N VAL A 91 2.58 5.73 14.74
CA VAL A 91 2.62 4.38 15.34
C VAL A 91 3.82 4.19 16.25
N GLY A 92 4.99 4.74 15.91
CA GLY A 92 6.23 4.63 16.70
C GLY A 92 6.16 5.27 18.09
N GLY A 93 5.09 5.99 18.41
CA GLY A 93 4.77 6.44 19.78
C GLY A 93 4.08 5.38 20.64
N VAL A 94 3.76 4.21 20.10
CA VAL A 94 2.95 3.15 20.74
C VAL A 94 3.82 1.94 21.07
N LYS A 95 4.12 1.77 22.38
CA LYS A 95 4.97 0.67 22.92
C LYS A 95 4.63 -0.75 22.47
N SER A 96 3.37 -1.00 22.07
CA SER A 96 2.93 -2.32 21.60
C SER A 96 3.40 -2.65 20.17
N LEU A 97 3.84 -1.66 19.41
CA LEU A 97 4.23 -1.76 18.00
C LEU A 97 5.69 -1.29 17.76
N ASP A 98 6.47 -1.08 18.83
CA ASP A 98 7.86 -0.55 18.79
C ASP A 98 8.82 -1.32 17.87
N ASN A 99 8.49 -2.56 17.50
CA ASN A 99 9.30 -3.40 16.61
C ASN A 99 8.80 -3.43 15.15
N MET A 100 7.67 -2.80 14.82
CA MET A 100 7.13 -2.76 13.47
C MET A 100 7.39 -1.39 12.85
N LYS A 101 8.22 -1.37 11.79
CA LYS A 101 8.30 -0.23 10.89
C LYS A 101 7.28 -0.44 9.77
N VAL A 102 6.28 0.43 9.72
CA VAL A 102 5.23 0.43 8.71
C VAL A 102 5.83 0.67 7.33
N LEU A 103 6.87 1.51 7.22
CA LEU A 103 7.60 1.72 5.96
C LEU A 103 8.15 0.41 5.39
N ASP A 104 8.96 -0.32 6.15
CA ASP A 104 9.60 -1.55 5.68
C ASP A 104 8.55 -2.60 5.30
N TYR A 105 7.50 -2.76 6.12
CA TYR A 105 6.42 -3.70 5.83
C TYR A 105 5.63 -3.29 4.58
N ALA A 106 5.22 -2.04 4.46
CA ALA A 106 4.43 -1.59 3.31
C ALA A 106 5.24 -1.66 2.01
N ASP A 107 6.54 -1.36 2.06
CA ASP A 107 7.43 -1.43 0.90
C ASP A 107 7.52 -2.85 0.33
N GLU A 108 7.58 -3.89 1.18
CA GLU A 108 7.55 -5.29 0.73
C GLU A 108 6.29 -5.60 -0.11
N TRP A 109 5.13 -5.08 0.29
CA TRP A 109 3.86 -5.31 -0.41
C TRP A 109 3.65 -4.39 -1.62
N THR A 110 4.35 -3.26 -1.72
CA THR A 110 4.18 -2.29 -2.81
C THR A 110 5.21 -2.40 -3.91
N SER A 111 6.44 -2.80 -3.58
CA SER A 111 7.59 -2.77 -4.50
C SER A 111 7.82 -4.11 -5.20
N GLN A 112 7.23 -5.20 -4.70
CA GLN A 112 7.36 -6.53 -5.29
C GLN A 112 6.16 -6.84 -6.20
N THR A 113 6.44 -7.30 -7.43
CA THR A 113 5.54 -8.24 -8.12
C THR A 113 5.81 -9.62 -7.56
N LYS A 114 4.95 -10.61 -7.80
CA LYS A 114 5.20 -12.02 -7.46
C LYS A 114 6.47 -12.55 -8.14
N GLU A 115 7.65 -12.15 -7.68
CA GLU A 115 8.89 -12.81 -8.01
C GLU A 115 8.84 -14.16 -7.31
N PHE A 116 9.06 -15.17 -8.15
CA PHE A 116 9.17 -16.56 -7.80
C PHE A 116 10.06 -16.68 -6.56
N ILE A 117 9.55 -17.30 -5.50
CA ILE A 117 10.36 -17.88 -4.44
C ILE A 117 11.09 -19.08 -5.09
N GLY A 118 12.03 -18.79 -5.97
CA GLY A 118 12.89 -19.73 -6.67
C GLY A 118 14.18 -19.80 -5.90
N GLU A 119 14.25 -20.77 -4.99
CA GLU A 119 15.40 -21.59 -4.58
C GLU A 119 15.23 -22.03 -3.11
N LEU A 120 14.57 -23.18 -2.96
CA LEU A 120 14.91 -24.20 -1.96
C LEU A 120 15.58 -25.36 -2.71
#